data_AF-A0A401H1P5-F1
#
_entry.id   AF-A0A401H1P5-F1
#
_cell.length_a   1.000
_cell.length_b   1.000
_cell.length_c   1.000
_cell.angle_alpha   90.00
_cell.angle_beta   90.00
_cell.angle_gamma   90.00
#
_symmetry.space_group_name_H-M   'P 1'
#
loop_
_entity.id
_entity.type
_entity.pdbx_description
1 polymer ?
#
loop_
_entity_poly.entity_id
_entity_poly.type
_entity_poly.pdbx_seq_one_letter_code
_entity_poly.pdbx_strand_id
1 'polypeptide(L)'
;MSCSLCRLPFTPGPISVDPHPPPPGILSEKLYNYFRWGVAMGSWVPGAVTNLEWLDNNSFGNMPSIPMVLNVQWESPGGTILVCHTVCATIVRATFDAQDDSLQAYTDLCQIEKVLGRPMMGAQGGRLSDVDYEGVGHKVDLRPFWALNNEERNIEFNWHGFMSNNLGWMLNRPDVFPRFRPTVAAERLNFGPSPIATSDILTTQPVDILHVLLSYLSDASFVLLLSTCRLLRRHALTTLQPHARVRVLALGWAVPLPHEYARAAELRAKNGQAPVPMAHAQESPYDGDWMLYLSHVHRSAGMRVRRHLWAIALELRRAYDEKLELSEYADVQDENGKMVPSKARKELEKLVEPLFFIGQIFRNKVPRSEMAKYMQNAPQ
;
A
#
# COMPACT_ATOMS: atom_id res chain seq x y z
N MET A 1 1.43 -6.06 19.01
CA MET A 1 0.74 -6.32 17.73
C MET A 1 1.45 -5.68 16.55
N SER A 2 1.45 -6.31 15.37
CA SER A 2 2.11 -5.77 14.16
C SER A 2 1.19 -5.74 12.94
N CYS A 3 1.38 -4.81 12.01
CA CYS A 3 0.65 -4.78 10.75
C CYS A 3 0.96 -6.01 9.87
N SER A 4 -0.06 -6.58 9.23
CA SER A 4 0.05 -7.78 8.39
C SER A 4 0.88 -7.60 7.11
N LEU A 5 1.20 -6.36 6.73
CA LEU A 5 2.03 -6.04 5.57
C LEU A 5 3.42 -5.54 6.00
N CYS A 6 3.51 -4.40 6.67
CA CYS A 6 4.79 -3.77 7.00
C CYS A 6 5.48 -4.36 8.24
N ARG A 7 4.78 -5.19 9.02
CA ARG A 7 5.28 -5.85 10.23
C ARG A 7 5.73 -4.89 11.35
N LEU A 8 5.45 -3.60 11.21
CA LEU A 8 5.69 -2.58 12.24
C LEU A 8 4.53 -2.56 13.25
N PRO A 9 4.79 -2.14 14.51
CA PRO A 9 3.76 -2.02 15.54
C PRO A 9 2.69 -0.97 15.22
N PHE A 10 1.53 -1.11 15.85
CA PHE A 10 0.56 -0.03 16.01
C PHE A 10 0.89 0.81 17.26
N THR A 11 0.47 2.08 17.27
CA THR A 11 0.63 2.97 18.45
C THR A 11 -0.70 3.14 19.17
N PRO A 12 -0.73 3.17 20.51
CA PRO A 12 -2.00 3.18 21.24
C PRO A 12 -2.75 4.50 21.06
N GLY A 13 -4.07 4.38 20.94
CA GLY A 13 -5.01 5.49 20.91
C GLY A 13 -5.24 6.09 22.30
N PRO A 14 -5.84 7.30 22.37
CA PRO A 14 -6.01 8.05 23.60
C PRO A 14 -7.01 7.42 24.57
N ILE A 15 -7.83 6.49 24.11
CA ILE A 15 -8.82 5.76 24.93
C ILE A 15 -8.32 4.39 25.40
N SER A 16 -7.04 4.06 25.13
CA SER A 16 -6.41 2.86 25.68
C SER A 16 -6.36 2.95 27.21
N VAL A 17 -6.75 1.86 27.88
CA VAL A 17 -6.80 1.80 29.35
C VAL A 17 -5.42 1.53 29.95
N ASP A 18 -4.55 0.88 29.19
CA ASP A 18 -3.21 0.46 29.61
C ASP A 18 -2.25 0.48 28.40
N PRO A 19 -1.81 1.70 27.98
CA PRO A 19 -1.05 1.88 26.75
C PRO A 19 0.44 1.56 26.92
N HIS A 20 1.02 0.90 25.92
CA HIS A 20 2.44 0.60 25.74
C HIS A 20 2.99 1.43 24.56
N PRO A 21 3.17 2.75 24.71
CA PRO A 21 3.61 3.61 23.63
C PRO A 21 5.10 3.36 23.27
N PRO A 22 5.51 3.71 22.04
CA PRO A 22 6.93 3.79 21.70
C PRO A 22 7.68 4.73 22.67
N PRO A 23 8.96 4.46 22.96
CA PRO A 23 9.80 5.35 23.74
C PRO A 23 9.79 6.80 23.23
N PRO A 24 9.86 7.80 24.12
CA PRO A 24 9.87 9.21 23.72
C PRO A 24 10.97 9.53 22.71
N GLY A 25 10.64 10.36 21.71
CA GLY A 25 11.59 10.83 20.69
C GLY A 25 11.79 9.89 19.49
N ILE A 26 11.29 8.65 19.52
CA ILE A 26 11.41 7.72 18.39
C ILE A 26 10.44 8.09 17.26
N LEU A 27 9.19 8.41 17.59
CA LEU A 27 8.19 8.85 16.62
C LEU A 27 7.86 10.33 16.83
N SER A 28 7.77 11.07 15.73
CA SER A 28 7.08 12.37 15.74
C SER A 28 5.58 12.18 15.93
N GLU A 29 4.86 13.21 16.41
CA GLU A 29 3.41 13.17 16.59
C GLU A 29 2.66 12.74 15.31
N LYS A 30 3.11 13.23 14.14
CA LYS A 30 2.53 12.84 12.85
C LYS A 30 2.69 11.35 12.55
N LEU A 31 3.83 10.77 12.89
CA LEU A 31 4.08 9.33 12.72
C LEU A 31 3.32 8.52 13.77
N TYR A 32 3.30 8.99 15.01
CA TYR A 32 2.52 8.39 16.08
C TYR A 32 1.04 8.27 15.66
N ASN A 33 0.45 9.35 15.15
CA ASN A 33 -0.92 9.34 14.65
C ASN A 33 -1.10 8.46 13.41
N TYR A 34 -0.08 8.37 12.54
CA TYR A 34 -0.13 7.49 11.38
C TYR A 34 -0.18 6.00 11.78
N PHE A 35 0.67 5.58 12.71
CA PHE A 35 0.76 4.18 13.16
C PHE A 35 -0.41 3.74 14.06
N ARG A 36 -1.26 4.69 14.47
CA ARG A 36 -2.41 4.42 15.34
C ARG A 36 -3.55 3.69 14.61
N TRP A 37 -3.74 4.03 13.33
CA TRP A 37 -4.88 3.58 12.55
C TRP A 37 -4.57 2.31 11.75
N GLY A 38 -5.52 1.39 11.78
CA GLY A 38 -5.51 0.18 10.98
C GLY A 38 -6.77 0.04 10.13
N VAL A 39 -6.72 -0.89 9.17
CA VAL A 39 -7.86 -1.39 8.41
C VAL A 39 -7.86 -2.89 8.61
N ALA A 40 -8.92 -3.39 9.23
CA ALA A 40 -9.21 -4.80 9.33
C ALA A 40 -9.92 -5.26 8.05
N MET A 41 -9.50 -6.40 7.52
CA MET A 41 -10.09 -7.09 6.38
C MET A 41 -10.32 -8.55 6.77
N GLY A 42 -11.52 -9.07 6.54
CA GLY A 42 -11.83 -10.47 6.84
C GLY A 42 -13.31 -10.75 6.93
N SER A 43 -13.68 -12.03 6.83
CA SER A 43 -15.09 -12.47 6.85
C SER A 43 -15.74 -12.37 8.23
N TRP A 44 -14.95 -12.11 9.27
CA TRP A 44 -15.41 -11.89 10.65
C TRP A 44 -15.41 -10.42 11.07
N VAL A 45 -15.02 -9.53 10.17
CA VAL A 45 -14.99 -8.08 10.42
C VAL A 45 -16.35 -7.50 10.08
N PRO A 46 -17.07 -6.84 11.00
CA PRO A 46 -18.27 -6.10 10.64
C PRO A 46 -17.94 -5.02 9.63
N GLY A 47 -18.67 -5.01 8.50
CA GLY A 47 -18.30 -4.20 7.35
C GLY A 47 -17.39 -4.89 6.34
N ALA A 48 -16.88 -6.10 6.63
CA ALA A 48 -15.85 -6.88 5.92
C ALA A 48 -14.49 -6.18 5.75
N VAL A 49 -14.49 -4.86 5.54
CA VAL A 49 -13.34 -3.97 5.51
C VAL A 49 -13.63 -2.73 6.35
N THR A 50 -12.95 -2.57 7.48
CA THR A 50 -13.27 -1.54 8.47
C THR A 50 -12.02 -0.88 9.02
N ASN A 51 -12.05 0.46 9.08
CA ASN A 51 -11.01 1.25 9.72
C ASN A 51 -11.16 1.15 11.24
N LEU A 52 -10.05 0.98 11.95
CA LEU A 52 -10.00 0.80 13.39
C LEU A 52 -8.87 1.63 14.02
N GLU A 53 -9.06 2.02 15.26
CA GLU A 53 -8.02 2.61 16.11
C GLU A 53 -7.42 1.52 17.00
N TRP A 54 -6.12 1.50 17.18
CA TRP A 54 -5.46 0.56 18.09
C TRP A 54 -5.65 0.99 19.55
N LEU A 55 -6.17 0.11 20.42
CA LEU A 55 -6.44 0.40 21.84
C LEU A 55 -5.46 -0.28 22.80
N ASP A 56 -4.40 -0.89 22.28
CA ASP A 56 -3.49 -1.75 23.02
C ASP A 56 -4.05 -3.12 23.41
N ASN A 57 -3.24 -3.97 24.06
CA ASN A 57 -3.64 -5.26 24.65
C ASN A 57 -4.45 -6.15 23.69
N ASN A 58 -3.92 -6.37 22.50
CA ASN A 58 -4.56 -7.15 21.45
C ASN A 58 -5.99 -6.69 21.11
N SER A 59 -6.30 -5.40 21.27
CA SER A 59 -7.64 -4.84 21.06
C SER A 59 -7.64 -3.66 20.09
N PHE A 60 -8.58 -3.68 19.16
CA PHE A 60 -8.91 -2.55 18.31
C PHE A 60 -10.22 -1.89 18.78
N GLY A 61 -10.40 -0.65 18.37
CA GLY A 61 -11.44 0.24 18.85
C GLY A 61 -11.97 1.13 17.77
N ASN A 62 -13.11 1.74 18.05
CA ASN A 62 -13.96 2.31 17.03
C ASN A 62 -13.50 3.65 16.48
N MET A 63 -13.93 3.91 15.25
CA MET A 63 -14.04 5.24 14.67
C MET A 63 -15.10 6.09 15.40
N PRO A 64 -14.95 7.44 15.40
CA PRO A 64 -15.88 8.37 16.04
C PRO A 64 -17.33 8.37 15.52
N SER A 65 -17.66 7.62 14.45
CA SER A 65 -19.00 7.59 13.83
C SER A 65 -19.86 6.38 14.22
N ILE A 66 -19.34 5.44 15.00
CA ILE A 66 -20.06 4.22 15.42
C ILE A 66 -19.83 4.06 16.95
N PRO A 67 -20.76 3.50 17.75
CA PRO A 67 -20.54 3.14 19.15
C PRO A 67 -20.36 1.62 19.36
N MET A 68 -19.60 0.95 18.50
CA MET A 68 -19.26 -0.48 18.59
C MET A 68 -17.78 -0.68 18.95
N VAL A 69 -17.48 -1.34 20.06
CA VAL A 69 -16.10 -1.76 20.37
C VAL A 69 -15.85 -3.09 19.68
N LEU A 70 -14.95 -3.09 18.69
CA LEU A 70 -14.53 -4.31 18.01
C LEU A 70 -13.29 -4.87 18.70
N ASN A 71 -13.49 -5.72 19.70
CA ASN A 71 -12.37 -6.44 20.31
C ASN A 71 -11.86 -7.52 19.34
N VAL A 72 -10.96 -7.11 18.46
CA VAL A 72 -10.26 -7.99 17.51
C VAL A 72 -9.07 -8.61 18.23
N GLN A 73 -9.30 -9.77 18.87
CA GLN A 73 -8.20 -10.61 19.34
C GLN A 73 -7.61 -11.36 18.15
N TRP A 74 -6.42 -10.91 17.71
CA TRP A 74 -5.68 -11.50 16.59
C TRP A 74 -5.46 -13.01 16.76
N GLU A 75 -5.34 -13.46 18.01
CA GLU A 75 -4.91 -14.79 18.43
C GLU A 75 -6.08 -15.73 18.79
N SER A 76 -7.30 -15.43 18.32
CA SER A 76 -8.47 -16.25 18.66
C SER A 76 -8.62 -17.48 17.75
N PRO A 77 -8.97 -18.67 18.28
CA PRO A 77 -9.20 -19.87 17.48
C PRO A 77 -10.39 -19.78 16.50
N GLY A 78 -11.25 -18.76 16.62
CA GLY A 78 -12.52 -18.65 15.90
C GLY A 78 -12.49 -17.75 14.66
N GLY A 79 -11.51 -16.86 14.51
CA GLY A 79 -11.56 -15.84 13.47
C GLY A 79 -10.19 -15.39 12.99
N THR A 80 -10.12 -15.12 11.69
CA THR A 80 -8.99 -14.46 11.06
C THR A 80 -9.34 -12.99 10.89
N ILE A 81 -8.41 -12.08 11.20
CA ILE A 81 -8.52 -10.68 10.79
C ILE A 81 -7.15 -10.22 10.31
N LEU A 82 -7.09 -9.85 9.03
CA LEU A 82 -5.90 -9.23 8.46
C LEU A 82 -5.96 -7.73 8.76
N VAL A 83 -5.14 -7.25 9.69
CA VAL A 83 -5.09 -5.83 10.02
C VAL A 83 -3.84 -5.19 9.44
N CYS A 84 -4.02 -4.12 8.69
CA CYS A 84 -2.93 -3.36 8.08
C CYS A 84 -3.00 -1.89 8.48
N HIS A 85 -1.87 -1.18 8.59
CA HIS A 85 -1.92 0.30 8.63
C HIS A 85 -2.65 0.83 7.40
N THR A 86 -3.27 2.00 7.50
CA THR A 86 -4.16 2.53 6.45
C THR A 86 -3.57 2.51 5.04
N VAL A 87 -2.31 2.92 4.88
CA VAL A 87 -1.65 2.91 3.57
C VAL A 87 -1.21 1.51 3.16
N CYS A 88 -0.84 0.65 4.12
CA CYS A 88 -0.56 -0.75 3.84
C CYS A 88 -1.80 -1.46 3.27
N ALA A 89 -2.97 -1.24 3.87
CA ALA A 89 -4.23 -1.80 3.38
C ALA A 89 -4.58 -1.28 1.98
N THR A 90 -4.34 0.01 1.74
CA THR A 90 -4.47 0.64 0.42
C THR A 90 -3.60 -0.06 -0.63
N ILE A 91 -2.33 -0.34 -0.30
CA ILE A 91 -1.41 -1.05 -1.21
C ILE A 91 -1.89 -2.48 -1.46
N VAL A 92 -2.30 -3.21 -0.43
CA VAL A 92 -2.87 -4.57 -0.57
C VAL A 92 -4.07 -4.56 -1.51
N ARG A 93 -5.04 -3.65 -1.29
CA ARG A 93 -6.21 -3.49 -2.16
C ARG A 93 -5.84 -3.24 -3.61
N ALA A 94 -4.82 -2.41 -3.86
CA ALA A 94 -4.33 -2.16 -5.20
C ALA A 94 -3.72 -3.40 -5.86
N THR A 95 -2.92 -4.19 -5.14
CA THR A 95 -2.32 -5.43 -5.67
C THR A 95 -3.32 -6.57 -5.89
N PHE A 96 -4.49 -6.49 -5.27
CA PHE A 96 -5.60 -7.44 -5.43
C PHE A 96 -6.72 -6.89 -6.35
N ASP A 97 -6.48 -5.77 -7.03
CA ASP A 97 -7.47 -5.13 -7.91
C ASP A 97 -8.81 -4.80 -7.23
N ALA A 98 -8.79 -4.64 -5.90
CA ALA A 98 -9.95 -4.47 -5.02
C ALA A 98 -10.03 -3.05 -4.42
N GLN A 99 -9.78 -2.03 -5.25
CA GLN A 99 -9.69 -0.63 -4.82
C GLN A 99 -11.05 0.05 -4.66
N ASP A 100 -12.08 -0.45 -5.33
CA ASP A 100 -13.45 0.06 -5.24
C ASP A 100 -14.19 -0.49 -4.02
N ASP A 101 -15.34 0.11 -3.70
CA ASP A 101 -16.20 -0.31 -2.59
C ASP A 101 -17.36 -1.20 -3.10
N SER A 102 -17.06 -2.19 -3.95
CA SER A 102 -18.02 -3.17 -4.43
C SER A 102 -18.06 -4.41 -3.53
N LEU A 103 -19.18 -5.15 -3.57
CA LEU A 103 -19.31 -6.44 -2.88
C LEU A 103 -18.25 -7.43 -3.36
N GLN A 104 -17.96 -7.44 -4.66
CA GLN A 104 -16.94 -8.28 -5.27
C GLN A 104 -15.56 -8.00 -4.66
N ALA A 105 -15.13 -6.73 -4.65
CA ALA A 105 -13.85 -6.35 -4.05
C ALA A 105 -13.74 -6.74 -2.58
N TYR A 106 -14.83 -6.62 -1.83
CA TYR A 106 -14.85 -7.00 -0.42
C TYR A 106 -14.75 -8.51 -0.24
N THR A 107 -15.47 -9.26 -1.09
CA THR A 107 -15.40 -10.72 -1.09
C THR A 107 -13.98 -11.19 -1.47
N ASP A 108 -13.32 -10.53 -2.43
CA ASP A 108 -11.92 -10.81 -2.80
C ASP A 108 -10.97 -10.57 -1.63
N LEU A 109 -11.12 -9.47 -0.90
CA LEU A 109 -10.31 -9.19 0.30
C LEU A 109 -10.58 -10.19 1.43
N CYS A 110 -11.84 -10.61 1.63
CA CYS A 110 -12.20 -11.64 2.60
C CYS A 110 -11.72 -13.05 2.17
N GLN A 111 -11.48 -13.28 0.88
CA GLN A 111 -10.97 -14.57 0.40
C GLN A 111 -9.49 -14.76 0.74
N ILE A 112 -8.72 -13.68 0.86
CA ILE A 112 -7.28 -13.72 1.20
C ILE A 112 -7.05 -14.59 2.44
N GLU A 113 -7.81 -14.36 3.52
CA GLU A 113 -7.69 -15.13 4.76
C GLU A 113 -8.14 -16.59 4.64
N LYS A 114 -9.02 -16.91 3.68
CA LYS A 114 -9.49 -18.28 3.46
C LYS A 114 -8.46 -19.11 2.69
N VAL A 115 -7.79 -18.46 1.73
CA VAL A 115 -6.78 -19.10 0.87
C VAL A 115 -5.42 -19.17 1.55
N LEU A 116 -4.96 -18.07 2.14
CA LEU A 116 -3.65 -18.01 2.81
C LEU A 116 -3.68 -18.49 4.25
N GLY A 117 -4.88 -18.66 4.82
CA GLY A 117 -5.07 -19.05 6.20
C GLY A 117 -4.92 -17.90 7.19
N ARG A 118 -4.80 -18.28 8.46
CA ARG A 118 -4.75 -17.35 9.59
C ARG A 118 -3.37 -16.72 9.71
N PRO A 119 -3.29 -15.43 10.05
CA PRO A 119 -2.04 -14.85 10.47
C PRO A 119 -1.49 -15.59 11.71
N MET A 120 -0.18 -15.72 11.75
CA MET A 120 0.57 -16.36 12.82
C MET A 120 0.44 -15.57 14.14
N MET A 121 0.75 -16.24 15.24
CA MET A 121 0.66 -15.73 16.62
C MET A 121 2.05 -15.39 17.21
N GLY A 122 2.07 -14.78 18.39
CA GLY A 122 3.27 -14.53 19.18
C GLY A 122 4.23 -13.55 18.50
N ALA A 123 5.54 -13.84 18.52
CA ALA A 123 6.56 -13.03 17.86
C ALA A 123 6.40 -12.95 16.32
N GLN A 124 5.63 -13.87 15.73
CA GLN A 124 5.26 -13.86 14.32
C GLN A 124 3.87 -13.24 14.10
N GLY A 125 3.28 -12.62 15.14
CA GLY A 125 1.94 -12.05 15.19
C GLY A 125 1.57 -11.23 13.96
N GLY A 126 0.65 -11.71 13.13
CA GLY A 126 0.18 -11.01 11.92
C GLY A 126 0.83 -11.40 10.61
N ARG A 127 1.81 -12.31 10.60
CA ARG A 127 2.39 -12.85 9.35
C ARG A 127 1.48 -13.87 8.74
N LEU A 128 1.47 -13.96 7.42
CA LEU A 128 0.94 -15.14 6.74
C LEU A 128 2.08 -16.12 6.47
N SER A 129 1.85 -17.42 6.70
CA SER A 129 2.89 -18.46 6.72
C SER A 129 3.66 -18.61 5.41
N ASP A 130 3.02 -18.32 4.28
CA ASP A 130 3.54 -18.62 2.93
C ASP A 130 3.98 -17.36 2.18
N VAL A 131 4.05 -16.24 2.89
CA VAL A 131 4.48 -14.96 2.33
C VAL A 131 5.93 -14.72 2.72
N ASP A 132 6.82 -14.59 1.74
CA ASP A 132 8.24 -14.31 1.98
C ASP A 132 8.49 -12.82 2.24
N TYR A 133 8.18 -12.36 3.45
CA TYR A 133 8.37 -10.96 3.85
C TYR A 133 9.86 -10.53 3.79
N GLU A 134 10.79 -11.43 4.07
CA GLU A 134 12.22 -11.13 4.18
C GLU A 134 13.00 -11.27 2.87
N GLY A 135 12.52 -12.05 1.91
CA GLY A 135 13.20 -12.25 0.62
C GLY A 135 12.91 -11.17 -0.41
N VAL A 136 11.86 -10.35 -0.21
CA VAL A 136 11.40 -9.37 -1.21
C VAL A 136 11.70 -7.91 -0.86
N GLY A 137 11.66 -7.06 -1.88
CA GLY A 137 11.88 -5.62 -1.74
C GLY A 137 13.27 -5.28 -1.22
N HIS A 138 13.34 -4.69 -0.02
CA HIS A 138 14.58 -4.29 0.64
C HIS A 138 15.18 -5.38 1.54
N LYS A 139 14.57 -6.58 1.57
CA LYS A 139 15.04 -7.75 2.34
C LYS A 139 15.27 -7.46 3.82
N VAL A 140 14.23 -6.97 4.49
CA VAL A 140 14.30 -6.58 5.89
C VAL A 140 13.66 -7.65 6.77
N ASP A 141 14.42 -8.14 7.75
CA ASP A 141 13.92 -9.02 8.80
C ASP A 141 13.56 -8.22 10.06
N LEU A 142 12.26 -8.23 10.39
CA LEU A 142 11.75 -7.55 11.60
C LEU A 142 11.53 -8.49 12.78
N ARG A 143 11.70 -9.81 12.61
CA ARG A 143 11.50 -10.80 13.68
C ARG A 143 12.39 -10.57 14.91
N PRO A 144 13.68 -10.20 14.78
CA PRO A 144 14.55 -9.97 15.94
C PRO A 144 14.07 -8.85 16.87
N PHE A 145 13.20 -7.96 16.40
CA PHE A 145 12.68 -6.85 17.20
C PHE A 145 11.37 -7.20 17.91
N TRP A 146 10.77 -8.36 17.63
CA TRP A 146 9.57 -8.84 18.33
C TRP A 146 9.97 -9.88 19.37
N ALA A 147 9.76 -9.59 20.66
CA ALA A 147 10.14 -10.48 21.75
C ALA A 147 9.06 -10.54 22.83
N LEU A 148 8.99 -11.67 23.53
CA LEU A 148 8.17 -11.80 24.73
C LEU A 148 8.82 -11.01 25.88
N ASN A 149 8.12 -10.01 26.40
CA ASN A 149 8.43 -9.45 27.69
C ASN A 149 7.95 -10.44 28.77
N ASN A 150 8.88 -11.00 29.53
CA ASN A 150 8.59 -12.00 30.56
C ASN A 150 7.86 -11.42 31.77
N GLU A 151 7.97 -10.12 32.02
CA GLU A 151 7.31 -9.43 33.14
C GLU A 151 5.82 -9.23 32.85
N GLU A 152 5.52 -8.68 31.67
CA GLU A 152 4.15 -8.36 31.25
C GLU A 152 3.45 -9.53 30.54
N ARG A 153 4.19 -10.60 30.23
CA ARG A 153 3.75 -11.74 29.39
C ARG A 153 3.18 -11.32 28.04
N ASN A 154 3.62 -10.19 27.52
CA ASN A 154 3.18 -9.59 26.26
C ASN A 154 4.30 -9.59 25.22
N ILE A 155 3.94 -9.60 23.94
CA ILE A 155 4.90 -9.46 22.84
C ILE A 155 5.15 -7.98 22.55
N GLU A 156 6.39 -7.54 22.75
CA GLU A 156 6.82 -6.16 22.58
C GLU A 156 7.72 -5.97 21.37
N PHE A 157 7.75 -4.72 20.87
CA PHE A 157 8.65 -4.30 19.82
C PHE A 157 9.86 -3.56 20.41
N ASN A 158 11.07 -4.07 20.17
CA ASN A 158 12.32 -3.45 20.59
C ASN A 158 12.66 -2.24 19.69
N TRP A 159 12.05 -1.11 20.01
CA TRP A 159 12.21 0.14 19.27
C TRP A 159 13.66 0.64 19.23
N HIS A 160 14.39 0.55 20.34
CA HIS A 160 15.79 1.00 20.40
C HIS A 160 16.69 0.12 19.53
N GLY A 161 16.53 -1.20 19.59
CA GLY A 161 17.23 -2.14 18.72
C GLY A 161 16.91 -1.91 17.26
N PHE A 162 15.64 -1.65 16.93
CA PHE A 162 15.23 -1.34 15.57
C PHE A 162 15.91 -0.06 15.04
N MET A 163 15.97 1.01 15.85
CA MET A 163 16.61 2.26 15.47
C MET A 163 18.13 2.13 15.34
N SER A 164 18.79 1.38 16.24
CA SER A 164 20.24 1.18 16.20
C SER A 164 20.71 0.34 15.01
N ASN A 165 19.80 -0.45 14.39
CA ASN A 165 20.06 -1.24 13.18
C ASN A 165 19.85 -0.46 11.87
N ASN A 166 19.79 0.88 11.91
CA ASN A 166 19.58 1.74 10.74
C ASN A 166 18.26 1.46 9.97
N LEU A 167 17.25 0.89 10.63
CA LEU A 167 15.94 0.61 10.03
C LEU A 167 14.92 1.75 10.20
N GLY A 168 15.31 2.86 10.84
CA GLY A 168 14.44 4.03 11.07
C GLY A 168 13.81 4.61 9.80
N TRP A 169 14.38 4.36 8.62
CA TRP A 169 13.77 4.75 7.35
C TRP A 169 12.39 4.10 7.12
N MET A 170 12.11 2.91 7.67
CA MET A 170 10.81 2.23 7.53
C MET A 170 9.68 2.93 8.30
N LEU A 171 10.01 3.81 9.25
CA LEU A 171 9.02 4.61 9.97
C LEU A 171 8.49 5.78 9.14
N ASN A 172 9.05 6.03 7.94
CA ASN A 172 8.54 7.09 7.06
C ASN A 172 7.19 6.71 6.46
N ARG A 173 6.38 7.75 6.22
CA ARG A 173 5.08 7.60 5.59
C ARG A 173 5.19 7.20 4.11
N PRO A 174 4.58 6.07 3.69
CA PRO A 174 4.60 5.61 2.30
C PRO A 174 3.58 6.32 1.39
N ASP A 175 2.80 7.26 1.91
CA ASP A 175 1.82 8.06 1.16
C ASP A 175 2.25 9.52 0.93
N VAL A 176 3.54 9.83 1.16
CA VAL A 176 4.12 11.15 0.88
C VAL A 176 4.88 11.11 -0.44
N PHE A 177 4.22 11.56 -1.50
CA PHE A 177 4.79 11.56 -2.86
C PHE A 177 5.65 12.79 -3.13
N PRO A 178 6.70 12.68 -3.98
CA PRO A 178 7.41 13.84 -4.47
C PRO A 178 6.46 14.82 -5.17
N ARG A 179 6.82 16.11 -5.11
CA ARG A 179 6.14 17.13 -5.90
C ARG A 179 6.43 16.93 -7.39
N PHE A 180 5.37 16.75 -8.17
CA PHE A 180 5.42 16.76 -9.62
C PHE A 180 5.51 18.20 -10.16
N ARG A 181 6.18 18.38 -11.29
CA ARG A 181 6.29 19.67 -11.97
C ARG A 181 5.70 19.51 -13.37
N PRO A 182 4.65 20.28 -13.72
CA PRO A 182 3.99 20.14 -15.02
C PRO A 182 4.88 20.60 -16.19
N THR A 183 5.93 21.35 -15.91
CA THR A 183 6.92 21.81 -16.88
C THR A 183 8.32 21.70 -16.30
N VAL A 184 9.32 21.55 -17.17
CA VAL A 184 10.74 21.57 -16.79
C VAL A 184 11.14 23.02 -16.51
N ALA A 185 11.73 23.25 -15.34
CA ALA A 185 12.16 24.59 -14.92
C ALA A 185 13.26 25.15 -15.85
N ALA A 186 13.17 26.45 -16.16
CA ALA A 186 14.07 27.12 -17.11
C ALA A 186 15.54 27.02 -16.69
N GLU A 187 15.82 27.05 -15.39
CA GLU A 187 17.17 26.92 -14.84
C GLU A 187 17.80 25.56 -15.17
N ARG A 188 16.98 24.50 -15.29
CA ARG A 188 17.46 23.16 -15.65
C ARG A 188 17.73 23.03 -17.14
N LEU A 189 17.14 23.89 -17.96
CA LEU A 189 17.37 23.97 -19.40
C LEU A 189 18.57 24.86 -19.76
N ASN A 190 19.19 25.51 -18.77
CA ASN A 190 20.40 26.31 -18.97
C ASN A 190 21.63 25.39 -19.10
N PHE A 191 21.74 24.76 -20.26
CA PHE A 191 22.98 24.14 -20.71
C PHE A 191 23.79 25.26 -21.33
N GLY A 192 25.02 25.50 -20.86
CA GLY A 192 25.90 26.56 -21.39
C GLY A 192 26.23 26.39 -22.89
N PRO A 193 27.41 26.82 -23.37
CA PRO A 193 27.69 26.76 -24.81
C PRO A 193 27.49 25.35 -25.38
N SER A 194 26.96 25.30 -26.61
CA SER A 194 26.65 24.05 -27.32
C SER A 194 27.82 23.08 -27.23
N PRO A 195 27.57 21.79 -26.94
CA PRO A 195 28.63 20.81 -26.86
C PRO A 195 29.42 20.76 -28.18
N ILE A 196 30.74 20.70 -28.07
CA ILE A 196 31.65 20.55 -29.21
C ILE A 196 31.38 19.17 -29.83
N ALA A 197 31.50 19.06 -31.15
CA ALA A 197 31.38 17.78 -31.86
C ALA A 197 32.30 16.72 -31.21
N THR A 198 31.74 15.55 -30.92
CA THR A 198 32.48 14.43 -30.30
C THR A 198 32.45 13.21 -31.21
N SER A 199 33.40 12.29 -31.03
CA SER A 199 33.46 10.99 -31.72
C SER A 199 32.72 9.88 -30.96
N ASP A 200 31.96 10.22 -29.92
CA ASP A 200 31.24 9.23 -29.13
C ASP A 200 30.03 8.66 -29.92
N ILE A 201 29.95 7.34 -29.98
CA ILE A 201 28.98 6.61 -30.80
C ILE A 201 27.55 6.97 -30.39
N LEU A 202 27.29 7.14 -29.09
CA LEU A 202 25.94 7.39 -28.59
C LEU A 202 25.47 8.83 -28.86
N THR A 203 26.33 9.81 -28.65
CA THR A 203 26.00 11.22 -28.91
C THR A 203 26.01 11.62 -30.38
N THR A 204 26.56 10.78 -31.26
CA THR A 204 26.53 10.94 -32.72
C THR A 204 25.33 10.26 -33.39
N GLN A 205 24.60 9.40 -32.68
CA GLN A 205 23.38 8.78 -33.23
C GLN A 205 22.24 9.81 -33.40
N PRO A 206 21.35 9.61 -34.39
CA PRO A 206 20.06 10.29 -34.44
C PRO A 206 19.24 10.04 -33.16
N VAL A 207 18.43 11.02 -32.76
CA VAL A 207 17.56 10.93 -31.56
C VAL A 207 16.59 9.75 -31.65
N ASP A 208 16.17 9.37 -32.86
CA ASP A 208 15.30 8.20 -33.08
C ASP A 208 15.96 6.88 -32.65
N ILE A 209 17.27 6.73 -32.88
CA ILE A 209 18.02 5.57 -32.41
C ILE A 209 18.09 5.57 -30.88
N LEU A 210 18.27 6.75 -30.26
CA LEU A 210 18.21 6.87 -28.81
C LEU A 210 16.83 6.44 -28.28
N HIS A 211 15.72 6.84 -28.91
CA HIS A 211 14.38 6.41 -28.51
C HIS A 211 14.22 4.88 -28.48
N VAL A 212 14.79 4.18 -29.47
CA VAL A 212 14.77 2.71 -29.51
C VAL A 212 15.64 2.13 -28.39
N LEU A 213 16.88 2.60 -28.24
CA LEU A 213 17.82 2.09 -27.24
C LEU A 213 17.32 2.26 -25.81
N LEU A 214 16.67 3.40 -25.52
CA LEU A 214 16.18 3.71 -24.18
C LEU A 214 15.14 2.70 -23.70
N SER A 215 14.40 2.01 -24.57
CA SER A 215 13.41 1.01 -24.17
C SER A 215 14.02 -0.25 -23.52
N TYR A 216 15.27 -0.57 -23.86
CA TYR A 216 15.97 -1.77 -23.37
C TYR A 216 16.70 -1.57 -22.04
N LEU A 217 16.77 -0.34 -21.53
CA LEU A 217 17.50 -0.02 -20.32
C LEU A 217 16.67 -0.31 -19.06
N SER A 218 17.33 -0.76 -17.98
CA SER A 218 16.75 -0.68 -16.64
C SER A 218 16.59 0.78 -16.22
N ASP A 219 15.73 1.08 -15.24
CA ASP A 219 15.53 2.47 -14.78
C ASP A 219 16.82 3.12 -14.28
N ALA A 220 17.67 2.32 -13.59
CA ALA A 220 18.99 2.78 -13.16
C ALA A 220 19.88 3.14 -14.35
N SER A 221 19.97 2.26 -15.35
CA SER A 221 20.78 2.49 -16.55
C SER A 221 20.26 3.66 -17.39
N PHE A 222 18.94 3.81 -17.47
CA PHE A 222 18.26 4.91 -18.14
C PHE A 222 18.64 6.26 -17.50
N VAL A 223 18.50 6.38 -16.17
CA VAL A 223 18.87 7.61 -15.46
C VAL A 223 20.37 7.90 -15.58
N LEU A 224 21.22 6.87 -15.46
CA LEU A 224 22.67 7.02 -15.58
C LEU A 224 23.06 7.50 -16.98
N LEU A 225 22.61 6.82 -18.03
CA LEU A 225 22.89 7.17 -19.43
C LEU A 225 22.52 8.64 -19.71
N LEU A 226 21.29 9.02 -19.35
CA LEU A 226 20.78 10.37 -19.58
C LEU A 226 21.47 11.44 -18.72
N SER A 227 22.20 11.04 -17.69
CA SER A 227 22.95 11.95 -16.82
C SER A 227 24.43 12.10 -17.22
N THR A 228 24.95 11.27 -18.12
CA THR A 228 26.39 11.17 -18.47
C THR A 228 26.98 12.45 -19.07
N CYS A 229 26.30 13.07 -20.04
CA CYS A 229 26.81 14.24 -20.75
C CYS A 229 25.74 15.33 -20.90
N ARG A 230 26.17 16.54 -21.26
CA ARG A 230 25.27 17.70 -21.41
C ARG A 230 24.23 17.49 -22.51
N LEU A 231 24.62 16.84 -23.63
CA LEU A 231 23.71 16.59 -24.75
C LEU A 231 22.59 15.62 -24.36
N LEU A 232 22.93 14.46 -23.79
CA LEU A 232 21.95 13.48 -23.34
C LEU A 232 21.06 14.03 -22.22
N ARG A 233 21.63 14.85 -21.32
CA ARG A 233 20.84 15.55 -20.31
C ARG A 233 19.87 16.55 -20.93
N ARG A 234 20.27 17.26 -21.98
CA ARG A 234 19.37 18.15 -22.72
C ARG A 234 18.21 17.37 -23.34
N HIS A 235 18.47 16.25 -23.99
CA HIS A 235 17.42 15.37 -24.50
C HIS A 235 16.53 14.81 -23.39
N ALA A 236 17.12 14.38 -22.27
CA ALA A 236 16.38 13.93 -21.09
C ALA A 236 15.36 14.96 -20.59
N LEU A 237 15.75 16.23 -20.58
CA LEU A 237 14.91 17.33 -20.11
C LEU A 237 13.97 17.91 -21.16
N THR A 238 14.06 17.49 -22.42
CA THR A 238 13.23 18.04 -23.51
C THR A 238 12.51 16.93 -24.24
N THR A 239 13.19 16.22 -25.14
CA THR A 239 12.60 15.25 -26.07
C THR A 239 12.27 13.90 -25.42
N LEU A 240 12.92 13.54 -24.32
CA LEU A 240 12.84 12.19 -23.73
C LEU A 240 12.02 12.11 -22.43
N GLN A 241 11.37 13.20 -22.01
CA GLN A 241 10.41 13.16 -20.89
C GLN A 241 9.32 12.08 -21.04
N PRO A 242 8.78 11.81 -22.25
CA PRO A 242 7.85 10.70 -22.47
C PRO A 242 8.36 9.33 -22.00
N HIS A 243 9.65 9.04 -22.23
CA HIS A 243 10.26 7.78 -21.79
C HIS A 243 10.32 7.69 -20.26
N ALA A 244 10.63 8.81 -19.60
CA ALA A 244 10.60 8.89 -18.14
C ALA A 244 9.18 8.71 -17.59
N ARG A 245 8.16 9.29 -18.24
CA ARG A 245 6.75 9.11 -17.87
C ARG A 245 6.35 7.64 -17.91
N VAL A 246 6.61 6.95 -19.03
CA VAL A 246 6.27 5.53 -19.18
C VAL A 246 6.90 4.70 -18.07
N ARG A 247 8.17 4.93 -17.75
CA ARG A 247 8.88 4.24 -16.66
C ARG A 247 8.25 4.51 -15.30
N VAL A 248 8.00 5.77 -14.96
CA VAL A 248 7.36 6.15 -13.69
C VAL A 248 6.00 5.46 -13.53
N LEU A 249 5.19 5.44 -14.58
CA LEU A 249 3.87 4.79 -14.55
C LEU A 249 3.97 3.26 -14.44
N ALA A 250 4.96 2.65 -15.11
CA ALA A 250 5.19 1.21 -15.05
C ALA A 250 5.64 0.71 -13.67
N LEU A 251 6.20 1.58 -12.82
CA LEU A 251 6.60 1.21 -11.46
C LEU A 251 5.40 0.82 -10.57
N GLY A 252 4.20 1.32 -10.83
CA GLY A 252 2.98 1.08 -10.04
C GLY A 252 2.98 1.77 -8.66
N TRP A 253 4.06 1.65 -7.89
CA TRP A 253 4.21 2.27 -6.57
C TRP A 253 4.60 3.75 -6.64
N ALA A 254 5.14 4.24 -7.76
CA ALA A 254 5.76 5.57 -7.82
C ALA A 254 4.74 6.73 -7.87
N VAL A 255 3.48 6.44 -8.18
CA VAL A 255 2.41 7.42 -8.35
C VAL A 255 1.29 7.15 -7.33
N PRO A 256 0.58 8.18 -6.83
CA PRO A 256 -0.58 7.97 -5.97
C PRO A 256 -1.62 7.09 -6.66
N LEU A 257 -2.24 6.22 -5.88
CA LEU A 257 -3.43 5.49 -6.31
C LEU A 257 -4.62 6.45 -6.47
N PRO A 258 -5.63 6.10 -7.28
CA PRO A 258 -6.75 6.99 -7.58
C PRO A 258 -7.44 7.58 -6.34
N HIS A 259 -7.67 6.78 -5.29
CA HIS A 259 -8.27 7.26 -4.04
C HIS A 259 -7.30 8.09 -3.19
N GLU A 260 -6.00 7.79 -3.21
CA GLU A 260 -4.97 8.62 -2.55
C GLU A 260 -4.95 10.01 -3.19
N TYR A 261 -5.01 10.05 -4.52
CA TYR A 261 -5.10 11.28 -5.31
C TYR A 261 -6.38 12.07 -4.99
N ALA A 262 -7.54 11.42 -5.09
CA ALA A 262 -8.83 12.03 -4.83
C ALA A 262 -8.95 12.58 -3.39
N ARG A 263 -8.52 11.81 -2.39
CA ARG A 263 -8.53 12.24 -0.98
C ARG A 263 -7.64 13.46 -0.75
N ALA A 264 -6.45 13.47 -1.34
CA ALA A 264 -5.54 14.59 -1.20
C ALA A 264 -6.08 15.86 -1.89
N ALA A 265 -6.73 15.70 -3.05
CA ALA A 265 -7.42 16.80 -3.73
C ALA A 265 -8.60 17.34 -2.90
N GLU A 266 -9.43 16.46 -2.33
CA GLU A 266 -10.56 16.84 -1.48
C GLU A 266 -10.11 17.60 -0.21
N LEU A 267 -9.11 17.07 0.51
CA LEU A 267 -8.57 17.72 1.71
C LEU A 267 -8.03 19.11 1.42
N ARG A 268 -7.41 19.30 0.26
CA ARG A 268 -6.93 20.61 -0.18
C ARG A 268 -8.04 21.56 -0.53
N ALA A 269 -9.03 21.09 -1.29
CA ALA A 269 -10.21 21.88 -1.62
C ALA A 269 -10.93 22.36 -0.35
N LYS A 270 -11.12 21.49 0.65
CA LYS A 270 -11.69 21.83 1.96
C LYS A 270 -10.89 22.89 2.72
N ASN A 271 -9.57 22.92 2.53
CA ASN A 271 -8.68 23.88 3.16
C ASN A 271 -8.43 25.15 2.31
N GLY A 272 -9.12 25.33 1.18
CA GLY A 272 -8.92 26.45 0.27
C GLY A 272 -7.53 26.48 -0.38
N GLN A 273 -6.86 25.32 -0.47
CA GLN A 273 -5.50 25.19 -1.02
C GLN A 273 -5.53 24.77 -2.49
N ALA A 274 -4.55 25.24 -3.27
CA ALA A 274 -4.35 24.81 -4.65
C ALA A 274 -4.15 23.28 -4.75
N PRO A 275 -4.55 22.63 -5.87
CA PRO A 275 -4.41 21.19 -6.07
C PRO A 275 -3.00 20.68 -5.76
N VAL A 276 -2.89 19.48 -5.20
CA VAL A 276 -1.57 18.90 -4.94
C VAL A 276 -0.88 18.64 -6.28
N PRO A 277 0.35 19.16 -6.48
CA PRO A 277 1.13 18.81 -7.65
C PRO A 277 1.69 17.40 -7.44
N MET A 278 0.83 16.39 -7.51
CA MET A 278 1.20 14.98 -7.55
C MET A 278 1.20 14.50 -8.99
N ALA A 279 2.03 13.51 -9.27
CA ALA A 279 1.95 12.82 -10.55
C ALA A 279 0.60 12.09 -10.63
N HIS A 280 0.03 12.02 -11.82
CA HIS A 280 -1.20 11.28 -12.11
C HIS A 280 -1.15 10.82 -13.56
N ALA A 281 -1.59 9.59 -13.85
CA ALA A 281 -1.45 9.02 -15.18
C ALA A 281 -2.23 9.83 -16.24
N GLN A 282 -3.42 10.34 -15.90
CA GLN A 282 -4.29 11.05 -16.84
C GLN A 282 -4.17 12.58 -16.75
N GLU A 283 -3.89 13.13 -15.57
CA GLU A 283 -3.94 14.59 -15.34
C GLU A 283 -2.58 15.28 -15.48
N SER A 284 -1.49 14.53 -15.33
CA SER A 284 -0.15 15.12 -15.48
C SER A 284 0.25 15.23 -16.97
N PRO A 285 0.77 16.40 -17.41
CA PRO A 285 1.22 16.60 -18.78
C PRO A 285 2.21 15.53 -19.25
N TYR A 286 2.10 15.15 -20.51
CA TYR A 286 2.95 14.12 -21.12
C TYR A 286 4.44 14.52 -21.13
N ASP A 287 4.70 15.82 -21.30
CA ASP A 287 6.00 16.48 -21.34
C ASP A 287 6.39 17.15 -20.02
N GLY A 288 5.69 16.84 -18.93
CA GLY A 288 6.05 17.29 -17.60
C GLY A 288 7.43 16.79 -17.15
N ASP A 289 7.88 17.23 -15.98
CA ASP A 289 9.23 16.95 -15.50
C ASP A 289 9.37 15.55 -14.88
N TRP A 290 9.07 14.53 -15.68
CA TRP A 290 9.07 13.13 -15.31
C TRP A 290 10.47 12.62 -14.96
N MET A 291 11.52 13.13 -15.61
CA MET A 291 12.91 12.81 -15.26
C MET A 291 13.26 13.24 -13.83
N LEU A 292 12.86 14.46 -13.43
CA LEU A 292 13.06 14.91 -12.04
C LEU A 292 12.24 14.07 -11.07
N TYR A 293 10.99 13.78 -11.44
CA TYR A 293 10.10 12.96 -10.63
C TYR A 293 10.67 11.55 -10.41
N LEU A 294 11.11 10.88 -11.48
CA LEU A 294 11.75 9.56 -11.44
C LEU A 294 12.96 9.56 -10.49
N SER A 295 13.83 10.58 -10.58
CA SER A 295 14.95 10.74 -9.65
C SER A 295 14.49 10.88 -8.18
N HIS A 296 13.45 11.68 -7.92
CA HIS A 296 12.94 11.89 -6.56
C HIS A 296 12.27 10.65 -5.95
N VAL A 297 11.51 9.87 -6.74
CA VAL A 297 10.85 8.66 -6.22
C VAL A 297 11.85 7.60 -5.78
N HIS A 298 13.04 7.54 -6.38
CA HIS A 298 14.09 6.61 -5.95
C HIS A 298 14.89 7.10 -4.73
N ARG A 299 14.94 8.42 -4.48
CA ARG A 299 15.76 9.02 -3.42
C ARG A 299 15.04 9.31 -2.11
N SER A 300 13.73 9.53 -2.15
CA SER A 300 12.96 9.92 -0.95
C SER A 300 12.69 8.73 -0.03
N ALA A 301 12.77 8.97 1.29
CA ALA A 301 12.59 7.92 2.28
C ALA A 301 11.18 7.32 2.27
N GLY A 302 10.13 8.15 2.14
CA GLY A 302 8.75 7.67 2.03
C GLY A 302 8.53 6.74 0.83
N MET A 303 9.10 7.06 -0.32
CA MET A 303 9.01 6.20 -1.51
C MET A 303 9.87 4.95 -1.42
N ARG A 304 10.98 4.99 -0.67
CA ARG A 304 11.74 3.78 -0.30
C ARG A 304 10.85 2.82 0.50
N VAL A 305 10.10 3.33 1.49
CA VAL A 305 9.11 2.53 2.24
C VAL A 305 8.02 2.01 1.32
N ARG A 306 7.42 2.88 0.50
CA ARG A 306 6.35 2.46 -0.40
C ARG A 306 6.78 1.35 -1.35
N ARG A 307 7.96 1.45 -1.99
CA ARG A 307 8.53 0.40 -2.84
C ARG A 307 8.75 -0.91 -2.08
N HIS A 308 9.22 -0.84 -0.84
CA HIS A 308 9.38 -2.04 0.00
C HIS A 308 8.04 -2.72 0.25
N LEU A 309 7.03 -1.95 0.68
CA LEU A 309 5.69 -2.47 0.98
C LEU A 309 4.98 -2.99 -0.26
N TRP A 310 5.17 -2.33 -1.40
CA TRP A 310 4.65 -2.79 -2.68
C TRP A 310 5.20 -4.16 -3.06
N ALA A 311 6.50 -4.38 -2.87
CA ALA A 311 7.11 -5.69 -3.12
C ALA A 311 6.54 -6.78 -2.20
N ILE A 312 6.31 -6.49 -0.92
CA ILE A 312 5.65 -7.43 0.01
C ILE A 312 4.20 -7.69 -0.42
N ALA A 313 3.47 -6.68 -0.90
CA ALA A 313 2.10 -6.86 -1.35
C ALA A 313 2.02 -7.69 -2.64
N LEU A 314 2.99 -7.55 -3.55
CA LEU A 314 3.13 -8.43 -4.70
C LEU A 314 3.47 -9.87 -4.29
N GLU A 315 4.31 -10.06 -3.27
CA GLU A 315 4.60 -11.39 -2.72
C GLU A 315 3.38 -12.03 -2.04
N LEU A 316 2.58 -11.22 -1.33
CA LEU A 316 1.29 -11.63 -0.80
C LEU A 316 0.34 -12.09 -1.92
N ARG A 317 0.28 -11.33 -3.02
CA ARG A 317 -0.52 -11.69 -4.20
C ARG A 317 -0.02 -12.98 -4.86
N ARG A 318 1.30 -13.13 -5.04
CA ARG A 318 1.92 -14.35 -5.58
C ARG A 318 1.55 -15.58 -4.75
N ALA A 319 1.76 -15.52 -3.44
CA ALA A 319 1.42 -16.61 -2.52
C ALA A 319 -0.07 -16.95 -2.55
N TYR A 320 -0.93 -15.92 -2.68
CA TYR A 320 -2.36 -16.10 -2.80
C TYR A 320 -2.74 -16.81 -4.10
N ASP A 321 -2.23 -16.35 -5.24
CA ASP A 321 -2.56 -16.92 -6.55
C ASP A 321 -2.14 -18.40 -6.63
N GLU A 322 -0.93 -18.73 -6.15
CA GLU A 322 -0.43 -20.12 -6.07
C GLU A 322 -1.35 -21.04 -5.26
N LYS A 323 -1.87 -20.54 -4.14
CA LYS A 323 -2.76 -21.32 -3.27
C LYS A 323 -4.20 -21.33 -3.75
N LEU A 324 -4.66 -20.26 -4.40
CA LEU A 324 -6.03 -20.14 -4.88
C LEU A 324 -6.34 -21.29 -5.83
N GLU A 325 -5.44 -21.57 -6.78
CA GLU A 325 -5.57 -22.67 -7.75
C GLU A 325 -5.74 -24.05 -7.10
N LEU A 326 -5.17 -24.24 -5.91
CA LEU A 326 -5.24 -25.49 -5.14
C LEU A 326 -6.35 -25.50 -4.09
N SER A 327 -7.07 -24.38 -3.93
CA SER A 327 -8.08 -24.20 -2.88
C SER A 327 -9.48 -24.55 -3.37
N GLU A 328 -10.40 -24.78 -2.43
CA GLU A 328 -11.84 -24.92 -2.71
C GLU A 328 -12.48 -23.66 -3.32
N TYR A 329 -11.77 -22.53 -3.29
CA TYR A 329 -12.26 -21.25 -3.79
C TYR A 329 -11.84 -20.93 -5.23
N ALA A 330 -11.04 -21.78 -5.89
CA ALA A 330 -10.75 -21.65 -7.32
C ALA A 330 -12.04 -21.68 -8.14
N ASP A 331 -12.06 -20.99 -9.29
CA ASP A 331 -13.16 -21.14 -10.25
C ASP A 331 -13.21 -22.59 -10.77
N VAL A 332 -14.42 -23.09 -11.00
CA VAL A 332 -14.68 -24.44 -11.49
C VAL A 332 -15.34 -24.39 -12.85
N GLN A 333 -15.12 -25.42 -13.66
CA GLN A 333 -15.78 -25.53 -14.96
C GLN A 333 -17.20 -26.06 -14.78
N ASP A 334 -18.19 -25.37 -15.36
CA ASP A 334 -19.58 -25.83 -15.39
C ASP A 334 -19.82 -26.90 -16.46
N GLU A 335 -21.05 -27.43 -16.53
CA GLU A 335 -21.47 -28.45 -17.51
C GLU A 335 -21.28 -28.01 -18.97
N ASN A 336 -21.20 -26.70 -19.23
CA ASN A 336 -21.02 -26.11 -20.56
C ASN A 336 -19.56 -25.73 -20.85
N GLY A 337 -18.63 -26.08 -19.97
CA GLY A 337 -17.22 -25.77 -20.14
C GLY A 337 -16.82 -24.35 -19.72
N LYS A 338 -17.71 -23.56 -19.11
CA LYS A 338 -17.46 -22.18 -18.68
C LYS A 338 -16.91 -22.15 -17.25
N MET A 339 -15.89 -21.34 -17.02
CA MET A 339 -15.39 -21.06 -15.66
C MET A 339 -16.43 -20.25 -14.87
N VAL A 340 -16.82 -20.76 -13.71
CA VAL A 340 -17.76 -20.14 -12.78
C VAL A 340 -17.23 -20.20 -11.35
N PRO A 341 -17.66 -19.27 -10.47
CA PRO A 341 -17.27 -19.32 -9.06
C PRO A 341 -17.66 -20.64 -8.42
N SER A 342 -16.72 -21.23 -7.67
CA SER A 342 -16.95 -22.44 -6.88
C SER A 342 -18.05 -22.27 -5.84
N LYS A 343 -18.51 -23.40 -5.31
CA LYS A 343 -19.47 -23.43 -4.20
C LYS A 343 -18.95 -22.67 -2.98
N ALA A 344 -17.69 -22.90 -2.58
CA ALA A 344 -17.09 -22.22 -1.43
C ALA A 344 -16.99 -20.70 -1.65
N ARG A 345 -16.63 -20.26 -2.87
CA ARG A 345 -16.61 -18.83 -3.21
C ARG A 345 -18.00 -18.19 -3.14
N LYS A 346 -19.04 -18.87 -3.63
CA LYS A 346 -20.44 -18.40 -3.52
C LYS A 346 -20.94 -18.36 -2.08
N GLU A 347 -20.52 -19.31 -1.25
CA GLU A 347 -20.84 -19.31 0.18
C GLU A 347 -20.15 -18.16 0.92
N LEU A 348 -18.90 -17.86 0.58
CA LEU A 348 -18.19 -16.69 1.09
C LEU A 348 -18.88 -15.39 0.69
N GLU A 349 -19.31 -15.25 -0.57
CA GLU A 349 -20.04 -14.07 -1.03
C GLU A 349 -21.32 -13.85 -0.22
N LYS A 350 -22.10 -14.90 0.02
CA LYS A 350 -23.31 -14.85 0.86
C LYS A 350 -23.01 -14.46 2.32
N LEU A 351 -21.85 -14.86 2.83
CA LEU A 351 -21.40 -14.47 4.17
C LEU A 351 -20.99 -12.98 4.21
N VAL A 352 -20.32 -12.51 3.16
CA VAL A 352 -19.81 -11.13 3.08
C VAL A 352 -20.90 -10.12 2.77
N GLU A 353 -21.92 -10.49 2.00
CA GLU A 353 -23.04 -9.62 1.60
C GLU A 353 -23.68 -8.86 2.78
N PRO A 354 -24.18 -9.51 3.85
CA PRO A 354 -24.77 -8.77 4.98
C PRO A 354 -23.76 -7.86 5.68
N LEU A 355 -22.49 -8.28 5.79
CA LEU A 355 -21.42 -7.48 6.40
C LEU A 355 -21.14 -6.24 5.56
N PHE A 356 -21.07 -6.39 4.24
CA PHE A 356 -20.89 -5.30 3.29
C PHE A 356 -22.00 -4.24 3.46
N PHE A 357 -23.26 -4.65 3.49
CA PHE A 357 -24.38 -3.72 3.66
C PHE A 357 -24.35 -2.98 5.01
N ILE A 358 -24.03 -3.69 6.09
CA ILE A 358 -23.79 -3.07 7.41
C ILE A 358 -22.70 -1.98 7.29
N GLY A 359 -21.59 -2.28 6.60
CA GLY A 359 -20.52 -1.32 6.35
C GLY A 359 -20.94 -0.10 5.53
N GLN A 360 -21.74 -0.29 4.47
CA GLN A 360 -22.22 0.81 3.63
C GLN A 360 -23.16 1.76 4.39
N ILE A 361 -24.05 1.21 5.23
CA ILE A 361 -24.95 2.00 6.08
C ILE A 361 -24.14 2.86 7.05
N PHE A 362 -23.12 2.31 7.69
CA PHE A 362 -22.27 3.07 8.61
C PHE A 362 -21.44 4.16 7.94
N ARG A 363 -21.15 4.01 6.65
CA ARG A 363 -20.50 5.04 5.85
C ARG A 363 -21.48 6.08 5.29
N ASN A 364 -22.76 6.02 5.70
CA ASN A 364 -23.86 6.85 5.19
C ASN A 364 -24.02 6.76 3.66
N LYS A 365 -23.65 5.62 3.06
CA LYS A 365 -23.77 5.39 1.61
C LYS A 365 -25.12 4.77 1.22
N VAL A 366 -25.88 4.25 2.19
CA VAL A 366 -27.21 3.64 1.98
C VAL A 366 -28.20 4.14 3.05
N PRO A 367 -29.47 4.48 2.71
CA PRO A 367 -30.48 4.90 3.69
C PRO A 367 -30.80 3.81 4.72
N ARG A 368 -30.92 4.20 6.00
CA ARG A 368 -31.26 3.28 7.12
C ARG A 368 -32.59 2.52 6.92
N SER A 369 -33.51 3.04 6.11
CA SER A 369 -34.79 2.40 5.80
C SER A 369 -34.65 1.08 5.03
N GLU A 370 -33.52 0.84 4.36
CA GLU A 370 -33.26 -0.41 3.65
C GLU A 370 -32.74 -1.53 4.58
N MET A 371 -32.33 -1.20 5.82
CA MET A 371 -31.71 -2.12 6.78
C MET A 371 -32.61 -3.32 7.16
N ALA A 372 -33.92 -3.11 7.26
CA ALA A 372 -34.88 -4.13 7.67
C ALA A 372 -34.98 -5.29 6.65
N LYS A 373 -34.65 -5.04 5.38
CA LYS A 373 -34.68 -6.07 4.32
C LYS A 373 -33.48 -7.02 4.38
N TYR A 374 -32.32 -6.52 4.82
CA TYR A 374 -31.07 -7.30 4.83
C TYR A 374 -30.83 -8.02 6.15
N MET A 375 -31.25 -7.45 7.29
CA MET A 375 -31.10 -8.10 8.59
C MET A 375 -31.97 -9.36 8.77
N GLN A 376 -32.97 -9.59 7.92
CA GLN A 376 -33.76 -10.82 7.92
C GLN A 376 -32.99 -12.04 7.37
N ASN A 377 -31.88 -11.81 6.65
CA ASN A 377 -31.11 -12.87 5.98
C ASN A 377 -29.67 -13.04 6.52
N ALA A 378 -29.27 -12.28 7.56
CA ALA A 378 -27.96 -12.43 8.16
C ALA A 378 -27.89 -13.75 8.96
N PRO A 379 -26.82 -14.55 8.82
CA PRO A 379 -26.63 -15.73 9.66
C PRO A 379 -26.53 -15.29 11.14
N GLN A 380 -27.29 -15.99 12.01
CA GLN A 380 -27.31 -15.75 13.46
C GLN A 380 -26.02 -16.18 14.14
#